data_AF-A0A3L7SG73-F1
#
_entry.id   AF-A0A3L7SG73-F1
#
_cell.length_a   1.000
_cell.length_b   1.000
_cell.length_c   1.000
_cell.angle_alpha   90.00
_cell.angle_beta   90.00
_cell.angle_gamma   90.00
#
_symmetry.space_group_name_H-M   'P 1'
#
loop_
_entity.id
_entity.type
_entity.pdbx_description
1 polymer ?
#
loop_
_entity_poly.entity_id
_entity_poly.type
_entity_poly.pdbx_seq_one_letter_code
_entity_poly.pdbx_strand_id
1 'polypeptide(L)' 'MHTFAMFGLGPMELLIVAGVVLLLFGTRLPKVMRSLGEGIVEFKRGVQGIEDSGPGGPRESGRGDAR' A
#
# COMPACT_ATOMS: atom_id res chain seq x y z
N MET A 1 -30.46 -3.25 22.83
CA MET A 1 -29.22 -2.81 23.51
C MET A 1 -28.09 -2.72 22.48
N HIS A 2 -27.93 -1.58 21.78
CA HIS A 2 -26.78 -1.28 20.92
C HIS A 2 -26.53 0.22 20.98
N THR A 3 -25.74 0.63 21.97
CA THR A 3 -25.35 2.03 22.22
C THR A 3 -23.82 2.20 22.10
N PHE A 4 -23.11 1.25 21.50
CA PHE A 4 -21.63 1.21 21.49
C PHE A 4 -20.96 1.74 20.21
N ALA A 5 -21.71 2.30 19.27
CA ALA A 5 -21.21 2.75 17.97
C ALA A 5 -20.77 4.23 17.99
N MET A 6 -19.81 4.60 18.83
CA MET A 6 -19.25 5.96 18.76
C MET A 6 -17.89 6.04 18.06
N PHE A 7 -17.00 5.03 18.07
CA PHE A 7 -15.67 5.23 17.45
C PHE A 7 -14.92 4.00 16.93
N GLY A 8 -15.58 2.88 16.68
CA GLY A 8 -14.89 1.74 16.06
C GLY A 8 -15.86 0.68 15.59
N LEU A 9 -15.81 0.36 14.30
CA LEU A 9 -16.42 -0.86 13.77
C LEU A 9 -15.79 -2.03 14.54
N GLY A 10 -16.59 -2.74 15.33
CA GLY A 10 -16.09 -3.86 16.10
C GLY A 10 -15.56 -4.97 15.19
N PRO A 11 -14.71 -5.87 15.71
CA PRO A 11 -14.25 -7.03 14.95
C PRO A 11 -15.42 -7.87 14.42
N MET A 12 -16.57 -7.87 15.11
CA MET A 12 -17.76 -8.56 14.62
C MET A 12 -18.42 -7.88 13.41
N GLU A 13 -18.58 -6.56 13.41
CA GLU A 13 -19.09 -5.83 12.25
C GLU A 13 -18.16 -5.98 11.05
N LEU A 14 -16.84 -5.93 11.27
CA LEU A 14 -15.86 -6.12 10.21
C LEU A 14 -15.94 -7.53 9.61
N LEU A 15 -16.17 -8.55 10.44
CA LEU A 15 -16.37 -9.93 9.99
C LEU A 15 -17.67 -10.10 9.18
N ILE A 16 -18.75 -9.44 9.59
CA ILE A 16 -20.02 -9.43 8.83
C ILE A 16 -19.83 -8.75 7.47
N VAL A 17 -19.18 -7.58 7.45
CA VAL A 17 -18.88 -6.85 6.19
C VAL A 17 -17.98 -7.68 5.29
N ALA A 18 -16.92 -8.29 5.84
CA ALA A 18 -16.05 -9.20 5.09
C ALA A 18 -16.82 -10.39 4.52
N GLY A 19 -17.77 -10.94 5.28
CA GLY A 19 -18.67 -12.00 4.82
C GLY A 19 -19.54 -11.56 3.64
N VAL A 20 -20.16 -10.37 3.71
CA VAL A 20 -20.97 -9.82 2.61
C VAL A 20 -20.11 -9.58 1.37
N VAL A 21 -18.93 -8.98 1.53
CA VAL A 21 -17.97 -8.77 0.44
C VAL A 21 -17.56 -10.10 -0.19
N LEU A 22 -17.32 -11.14 0.63
CA LEU A 22 -16.99 -12.47 0.14
C LEU A 22 -18.17 -13.14 -0.58
N LEU A 23 -19.43 -12.89 -0.20
CA LEU A 23 -20.59 -13.40 -0.92
C LEU A 23 -20.76 -12.73 -2.29
N LEU A 24 -20.54 -11.41 -2.37
CA LEU A 24 -20.67 -10.65 -3.62
C LEU A 24 -19.54 -10.96 -4.61
N PHE A 25 -18.29 -11.02 -4.12
CA PHE A 25 -17.11 -11.17 -4.97
C PHE A 25 -16.61 -12.62 -5.04
N GLY A 26 -16.90 -13.45 -4.04
CA GLY A 26 -16.48 -14.85 -3.98
C GLY A 26 -14.99 -15.03 -4.18
N THR A 27 -14.65 -15.94 -5.08
CA THR A 27 -13.26 -16.24 -5.49
C THR A 27 -12.58 -15.14 -6.30
N ARG A 28 -13.30 -14.07 -6.67
CA ARG A 28 -12.73 -12.93 -7.41
C ARG A 28 -12.03 -11.94 -6.50
N LEU A 29 -12.36 -11.90 -5.20
CA LEU A 29 -11.76 -10.97 -4.24
C LEU A 29 -10.22 -11.01 -4.22
N PRO A 30 -9.56 -12.19 -4.16
CA PRO A 30 -8.09 -12.27 -4.16
C PRO A 30 -7.48 -11.80 -5.49
N LYS A 31 -8.18 -12.02 -6.61
CA LYS A 31 -7.74 -11.57 -7.94
C LYS A 31 -7.74 -10.05 -8.03
N VAL A 32 -8.79 -9.40 -7.53
CA VAL A 32 -8.91 -7.93 -7.49
C VAL A 32 -7.88 -7.33 -6.53
N MET A 33 -7.72 -7.90 -5.33
CA MET A 33 -6.69 -7.46 -4.37
C MET A 33 -5.29 -7.59 -4.94
N ARG A 34 -4.99 -8.68 -5.66
CA ARG A 34 -3.69 -8.87 -6.31
C ARG A 34 -3.41 -7.81 -7.38
N SER A 35 -4.37 -7.56 -8.28
CA SER A 35 -4.21 -6.51 -9.30
C SER A 35 -4.07 -5.10 -8.70
N LEU A 36 -4.78 -4.81 -7.61
CA LEU A 36 -4.64 -3.54 -6.89
C LEU A 36 -3.29 -3.44 -6.18
N GLY A 37 -2.84 -4.53 -5.55
CA GLY A 37 -1.54 -4.59 -4.87
C GLY A 37 -0.38 -4.38 -5.82
N GLU A 38 -0.42 -5.00 -7.00
CA GLU A 38 0.58 -4.81 -8.06
C GLU A 38 0.64 -3.33 -8.49
N GLY A 39 -0.52 -2.68 -8.74
CA GLY A 39 -0.57 -1.25 -9.07
C GLY A 39 -0.04 -0.32 -7.97
N ILE A 40 -0.34 -0.61 -6.69
CA ILE A 40 0.19 0.16 -5.56
C ILE A 40 1.72 0.02 -5.46
N VAL A 41 2.26 -1.18 -5.71
CA VAL A 41 3.71 -1.42 -5.68
C VAL A 41 4.41 -0.68 -6.80
N GLU A 42 3.88 -0.70 -8.02
CA GLU A 42 4.43 0.07 -9.14
C GLU A 42 4.34 1.57 -8.90
N PHE A 43 3.20 2.06 -8.38
CA PHE A 43 3.04 3.46 -8.01
C PHE A 43 4.09 3.90 -6.99
N LYS A 44 4.31 3.10 -5.93
CA LYS A 44 5.33 3.38 -4.91
C LYS A 44 6.74 3.45 -5.51
N ARG A 45 7.10 2.52 -6.41
CA ARG A 45 8.40 2.52 -7.08
C ARG A 45 8.58 3.75 -7.98
N GLY A 46 7.54 4.15 -8.70
CA GLY A 46 7.54 5.34 -9.54
C GLY A 46 7.76 6.62 -8.73
N VAL A 47 7.07 6.76 -7.59
CA VAL A 47 7.22 7.92 -6.70
C VAL A 47 8.63 7.97 -6.07
N GLN A 48 9.15 6.84 -5.58
CA GLN A 48 10.50 6.78 -4.99
C GLN A 48 11.60 7.14 -5.99
N GLY A 49 11.49 6.73 -7.25
CA GLY A 49 12.46 7.10 -8.29
C GLY A 49 12.47 8.60 -8.60
N ILE A 50 11.35 9.30 -8.39
CA ILE A 50 11.25 10.76 -8.54
C ILE A 50 11.87 11.46 -7.33
N GLU A 51 11.65 10.95 -6.11
CA GLU A 51 12.24 11.48 -4.88
C GLU A 51 13.78 11.31 -4.87
N ASP A 52 14.29 10.18 -5.35
CA ASP A 52 15.73 9.89 -5.45
C ASP A 52 16.45 10.69 -6.57
N SER A 53 15.68 11.25 -7.52
CA SER A 53 16.17 12.13 -8.59
C SER A 53 16.23 13.62 -8.18
N GLY A 54 15.93 13.95 -6.92
CA GLY A 54 16.19 15.29 -6.37
C GLY A 54 17.68 15.64 -6.40
N PRO A 55 18.06 16.94 -6.39
CA PRO A 55 19.42 17.41 -6.66
C PRO A 55 20.47 17.12 -5.54
N GLY A 56 20.33 16.00 -4.84
CA GLY A 56 21.18 15.57 -3.73
C GLY A 56 21.69 14.13 -3.85
N GLY A 57 21.85 13.61 -5.07
CA GLY A 57 22.48 12.32 -5.31
C GLY A 57 23.89 12.23 -4.68
N PRO A 58 24.31 11.06 -4.19
CA PRO A 58 25.57 10.88 -3.45
C PRO A 58 26.74 11.51 -4.19
N ARG A 59 27.43 12.44 -3.52
CA ARG A 59 28.68 13.02 -4.03
C ARG A 59 29.61 11.88 -4.41
N GLU A 60 29.86 11.81 -5.71
CA GLU A 60 30.95 11.07 -6.31
C GLU A 60 32.24 11.41 -5.53
N SER A 61 32.59 10.55 -4.59
CA SER A 61 33.92 10.51 -3.98
C SER A 61 34.87 9.89 -5.00
N GLY A 62 35.04 10.61 -6.11
CA GLY A 62 36.02 10.33 -7.13
C GLY A 62 37.18 11.29 -6.98
N ARG A 63 38.39 10.70 -6.99
CA ARG A 63 39.63 11.33 -7.46
C ARG A 63 40.36 12.22 -6.44
N GLY A 64 41.10 11.53 -5.58
CA GLY A 64 42.36 12.00 -5.02
C GLY A 64 43.54 11.20 -5.57
N ASP A 65 43.54 10.88 -6.88
CA ASP A 65 44.75 10.53 -7.62
C ASP A 65 45.64 11.78 -7.68
N ALA A 66 46.34 12.06 -6.59
CA ALA A 66 47.45 12.98 -6.57
C ALA A 66 48.74 12.16 -6.75
N ARG A 67 49.34 12.42 -7.90
CA ARG A 67 50.72 12.15 -8.31
C ARG A 67 51.74 12.20 -7.17
#